data_AF-A0A7S1MKY2-F1
#
_entry.id   AF-A0A7S1MKY2-F1
#
_cell.length_a   1.000
_cell.length_b   1.000
_cell.length_c   1.000
_cell.angle_alpha   90.00
_cell.angle_beta   90.00
_cell.angle_gamma   90.00
#
_symmetry.space_group_name_H-M   'P 1'
#
loop_
_entity.id
_entity.type
_entity.pdbx_description
1 polymer ?
#
loop_
_entity_poly.entity_id
_entity_poly.type
_entity_poly.pdbx_seq_one_letter_code
_entity_poly.pdbx_strand_id
1 'polypeptide(L)'
;KGLLDDVKARPGLWRQWVQSGEPHTTVLPGGGASPEDADGNDWDNGLNVFQKILLIRAWREEKLLFALTEYVRSQMGKMYTEAPPFDLQRALDDSAPATPIIFILSQGADPMNLLQTFANSHNKKLQTVSLGQGQGENAKKMIDTCRRSGDWAMLQNCHLSKTFMPELENQVAYLAAQQQQLPAAFRLWLTSMPTDFFPVFVLQNSIKLTNEPPTGLRANMIRCYNEIKESELEIFAADETFPECSKEHAYKKMLYALCFFHSVVLERKKFGPLGWNVLYEWNDTDFHVSKQWLQLFLKEQGAVPWESLE
;
A
#
# COMPACT_ATOMS: atom_id res chain seq x y z
N LYS A 1 16.81 37.87 -2.91
CA LYS A 1 16.56 39.33 -2.85
C LYS A 1 16.11 39.77 -4.26
N GLY A 2 15.16 40.70 -4.39
CA GLY A 2 14.66 41.16 -5.70
C GLY A 2 13.47 40.38 -6.28
N LEU A 3 13.02 39.29 -5.65
CA LEU A 3 11.89 38.50 -6.14
C LEU A 3 10.59 39.31 -6.15
N LEU A 4 10.33 40.08 -5.10
CA LEU A 4 9.12 40.90 -5.02
C LEU A 4 9.08 41.98 -6.10
N ASP A 5 10.22 42.63 -6.36
CA ASP A 5 10.32 43.69 -7.37
C ASP A 5 10.11 43.10 -8.77
N ASP A 6 10.67 41.92 -9.01
CA ASP A 6 10.53 41.19 -10.26
C ASP A 6 9.10 40.70 -10.52
N VAL A 7 8.42 40.18 -9.48
CA VAL A 7 7.00 39.80 -9.54
C VAL A 7 6.12 41.02 -9.85
N LYS A 8 6.43 42.18 -9.28
CA LYS A 8 5.70 43.43 -9.55
C LYS A 8 5.95 43.97 -10.95
N ALA A 9 7.18 43.88 -11.45
CA ALA A 9 7.54 44.32 -12.79
C ALA A 9 6.90 43.44 -13.86
N ARG A 10 6.77 42.13 -13.61
CA ARG A 10 6.39 41.12 -14.61
C ARG A 10 5.26 40.20 -14.14
N PRO A 11 4.12 40.75 -13.68
CA PRO A 11 3.06 39.97 -13.02
C PRO A 11 2.39 38.96 -13.96
N GLY A 12 2.41 39.19 -15.27
CA GLY A 12 1.84 38.27 -16.26
C GLY A 12 2.56 36.93 -16.31
N LEU A 13 3.90 36.96 -16.39
CA LEU A 13 4.74 35.75 -16.44
C LEU A 13 4.64 34.94 -15.15
N TRP A 14 4.74 35.62 -14.01
CA TRP A 14 4.57 34.98 -12.70
C TRP A 14 3.16 34.41 -12.54
N ARG A 15 2.12 35.10 -13.00
CA ARG A 15 0.75 34.57 -13.00
C ARG A 15 0.63 33.33 -13.88
N GLN A 16 1.25 33.31 -15.06
CA GLN A 16 1.24 32.14 -15.95
C GLN A 16 1.92 30.93 -15.30
N TRP A 17 3.09 31.13 -14.68
CA TRP A 17 3.77 30.07 -13.94
C TRP A 17 2.92 29.58 -12.77
N VAL A 18 2.37 30.50 -11.96
CA VAL A 18 1.46 30.16 -10.85
C VAL A 18 0.21 29.44 -11.36
N GLN A 19 -0.33 29.74 -12.53
CA GLN A 19 -1.54 29.10 -13.07
C GLN A 19 -1.26 27.82 -13.87
N SER A 20 0.01 27.48 -14.09
CA SER A 20 0.38 26.25 -14.80
C SER A 20 -0.16 24.99 -14.11
N GLY A 21 -0.41 23.93 -14.87
CA GLY A 21 -0.88 22.66 -14.30
C GLY A 21 0.12 22.03 -13.32
N GLU A 22 1.42 22.18 -13.61
CA GLU A 22 2.54 21.55 -12.90
C GLU A 22 3.67 22.56 -12.64
N PRO A 23 3.47 23.55 -11.75
CA PRO A 23 4.44 24.62 -11.51
C PRO A 23 5.77 24.10 -10.94
N HIS A 24 5.76 22.92 -10.31
CA HIS A 24 6.93 22.30 -9.70
C HIS A 24 7.89 21.65 -10.72
N THR A 25 7.46 21.44 -11.96
CA THR A 25 8.31 20.99 -13.08
C THR A 25 8.48 22.08 -14.15
N THR A 26 7.78 23.22 -14.00
CA THR A 26 7.84 24.34 -14.93
C THR A 26 8.98 25.27 -14.56
N VAL A 27 9.77 25.67 -15.55
CA VAL A 27 10.86 26.65 -15.42
C VAL A 27 10.31 27.95 -14.82
N LEU A 28 11.03 28.51 -13.85
CA LEU A 28 10.65 29.79 -13.25
C LEU A 28 10.75 30.93 -14.28
N PRO A 29 9.87 31.95 -14.22
CA PRO A 29 10.01 33.15 -15.04
C PRO A 29 11.37 33.80 -14.79
N GLY A 30 12.08 34.21 -15.84
CA GLY A 30 13.34 34.94 -15.79
C GLY A 30 14.43 34.35 -16.70
N GLY A 31 15.58 35.03 -16.78
CA GLY A 31 16.78 34.46 -17.40
C GLY A 31 16.76 34.36 -18.94
N GLY A 32 15.81 35.03 -19.60
CA GLY A 32 15.80 35.15 -21.06
C GLY A 32 15.40 33.90 -21.84
N ALA A 33 14.61 33.01 -21.24
CA ALA A 33 14.02 31.88 -21.95
C ALA A 33 13.04 32.29 -23.06
N SER A 34 12.53 33.53 -23.03
CA SER A 34 11.75 34.16 -24.10
C SER A 34 12.07 35.66 -24.22
N PRO A 35 11.74 36.34 -25.34
CA PRO A 35 11.97 37.77 -25.50
C PRO A 35 11.28 38.64 -24.44
N GLU A 36 10.12 38.19 -23.95
CA GLU A 36 9.34 38.84 -22.89
C GLU A 36 9.99 38.65 -21.50
N ASP A 37 10.97 37.75 -21.40
CA ASP A 37 11.60 37.30 -20.17
C ASP A 37 13.11 37.65 -20.10
N ALA A 38 13.62 38.35 -21.12
CA ALA A 38 15.02 38.71 -21.29
C ALA A 38 15.56 39.63 -20.18
N ASP A 39 14.73 40.54 -19.68
CA ASP A 39 15.12 41.52 -18.64
C ASP A 39 14.99 40.98 -17.20
N GLY A 40 14.64 39.69 -17.05
CA GLY A 40 14.44 39.04 -15.76
C GLY A 40 15.69 38.46 -15.14
N ASN A 41 15.76 38.48 -13.81
CA ASN A 41 16.74 37.67 -13.09
C ASN A 41 16.53 36.19 -13.41
N ASP A 42 17.62 35.44 -13.63
CA ASP A 42 17.57 34.00 -13.83
C ASP A 42 17.27 33.27 -12.50
N TRP A 43 15.98 33.18 -12.15
CA TRP A 43 15.55 32.52 -10.93
C TRP A 43 15.67 31.01 -11.00
N ASP A 44 15.66 30.42 -12.20
CA ASP A 44 15.76 28.97 -12.35
C ASP A 44 17.17 28.48 -12.02
N ASN A 45 18.21 29.18 -12.49
CA ASN A 45 19.59 28.85 -12.13
C ASN A 45 20.04 29.53 -10.82
N GLY A 46 19.40 30.64 -10.45
CA GLY A 46 19.75 31.41 -9.25
C GLY A 46 19.20 30.85 -7.93
N LEU A 47 18.20 29.96 -7.98
CA LEU A 47 17.61 29.32 -6.80
C LEU A 47 17.96 27.83 -6.74
N ASN A 48 18.30 27.37 -5.54
CA ASN A 48 18.43 25.93 -5.31
C ASN A 48 17.04 25.27 -5.25
N VAL A 49 17.00 23.94 -5.38
CA VAL A 49 15.74 23.18 -5.46
C VAL A 49 14.84 23.42 -4.23
N PHE A 50 15.41 23.49 -3.03
CA PHE A 50 14.65 23.77 -1.82
C PHE A 50 14.00 25.17 -1.85
N GLN A 51 14.72 26.19 -2.32
CA GLN A 51 14.18 27.53 -2.49
C GLN A 51 13.07 27.58 -3.55
N LYS A 52 13.19 26.82 -4.64
CA LYS A 52 12.10 26.67 -5.63
C LYS A 52 10.84 26.06 -5.00
N ILE A 53 10.99 25.07 -4.11
CA ILE A 53 9.87 24.48 -3.35
C ILE A 53 9.21 25.52 -2.42
N LEU A 54 9.97 26.44 -1.83
CA LEU A 54 9.38 27.53 -1.02
C LEU A 54 8.46 28.44 -1.85
N LEU A 55 8.76 28.65 -3.13
CA LEU A 55 7.87 29.39 -4.03
C LEU A 55 6.57 28.63 -4.30
N ILE A 56 6.67 27.31 -4.53
CA ILE A 56 5.49 26.43 -4.66
C ILE A 56 4.66 26.48 -3.38
N ARG A 57 5.28 26.35 -2.20
CA ARG A 57 4.59 26.45 -0.91
C ARG A 57 3.83 27.79 -0.76
N ALA A 58 4.42 28.89 -1.22
CA ALA A 58 3.85 30.22 -1.06
C ALA A 58 2.67 30.50 -2.00
N TRP A 59 2.70 29.96 -3.24
CA TRP A 59 1.71 30.31 -4.27
C TRP A 59 0.81 29.16 -4.72
N ARG A 60 1.22 27.91 -4.52
CA ARG A 60 0.58 26.68 -5.02
C ARG A 60 0.77 25.54 -4.00
N GLU A 61 0.29 25.77 -2.78
CA GLU A 61 0.45 24.85 -1.65
C GLU A 61 -0.08 23.44 -1.97
N GLU A 62 -1.13 23.32 -2.78
CA GLU A 62 -1.67 22.03 -3.20
C GLU A 62 -0.72 21.23 -4.12
N LYS A 63 0.30 21.89 -4.68
CA LYS A 63 1.37 21.26 -5.47
C LYS A 63 2.63 20.96 -4.65
N LEU A 64 2.65 21.32 -3.37
CA LEU A 64 3.81 21.16 -2.49
C LEU A 64 4.24 19.69 -2.35
N LEU A 65 3.28 18.77 -2.22
CA LEU A 65 3.59 17.35 -2.10
C LEU A 65 4.34 16.84 -3.33
N PHE A 66 3.88 17.17 -4.53
CA PHE A 66 4.54 16.78 -5.78
C PHE A 66 5.96 17.36 -5.89
N ALA A 67 6.14 18.62 -5.50
CA ALA A 67 7.45 19.27 -5.49
C ALA A 67 8.43 18.59 -4.51
N LEU A 68 7.96 18.23 -3.32
CA LEU A 68 8.75 17.50 -2.32
C LEU A 68 9.08 16.08 -2.79
N THR A 69 8.12 15.37 -3.40
CA THR A 69 8.35 14.05 -3.97
C THR A 69 9.43 14.11 -5.06
N GLU A 70 9.37 15.07 -5.99
CA GLU A 70 10.40 15.20 -7.03
C GLU A 70 11.77 15.60 -6.47
N TYR A 71 11.79 16.42 -5.42
CA TYR A 71 13.02 16.72 -4.71
C TYR A 71 13.66 15.48 -4.10
N VAL A 72 12.90 14.66 -3.35
CA VAL A 72 13.42 13.41 -2.79
C VAL A 72 13.86 12.45 -3.89
N ARG A 73 13.09 12.36 -4.98
CA ARG A 73 13.44 11.53 -6.15
C ARG A 73 14.77 11.94 -6.76
N SER A 74 15.01 13.23 -6.95
CA SER A 74 16.24 13.74 -7.57
C SER A 74 17.46 13.65 -6.65
N GLN A 75 17.27 13.81 -5.33
CA GLN A 75 18.38 13.77 -4.36
C GLN A 75 18.73 12.34 -3.89
N MET A 76 17.74 11.47 -3.69
CA MET A 76 17.91 10.15 -3.09
C MET A 76 17.57 9.00 -4.04
N GLY A 77 16.90 9.28 -5.16
CA GLY A 77 16.49 8.28 -6.14
C GLY A 77 15.05 7.81 -5.97
N LYS A 78 14.55 7.10 -6.98
CA LYS A 78 13.14 6.67 -7.08
C LYS A 78 12.69 5.76 -5.92
N MET A 79 13.60 4.95 -5.37
CA MET A 79 13.34 4.03 -4.25
C MET A 79 12.74 4.71 -3.01
N TYR A 80 13.01 6.00 -2.80
CA TYR A 80 12.50 6.77 -1.66
C TYR A 80 11.16 7.45 -1.92
N THR A 81 10.64 7.34 -3.14
CA THR A 81 9.38 7.96 -3.59
C THR A 81 8.36 6.96 -4.10
N GLU A 82 8.80 5.76 -4.41
CA GLU A 82 7.97 4.66 -4.89
C GLU A 82 7.96 3.59 -3.79
N ALA A 83 6.78 3.26 -3.27
CA ALA A 83 6.65 2.21 -2.27
C ALA A 83 7.08 0.86 -2.89
N PRO A 84 7.97 0.10 -2.23
CA PRO A 84 8.30 -1.24 -2.70
C PRO A 84 7.06 -2.14 -2.62
N PRO A 85 6.95 -3.15 -3.50
CA PRO A 85 5.91 -4.15 -3.38
C PRO A 85 6.05 -4.88 -2.05
N PHE A 86 4.91 -5.29 -1.49
CA PHE A 86 4.88 -6.14 -0.31
C PHE A 86 5.53 -7.50 -0.60
N ASP A 87 6.47 -7.92 0.24
CA ASP A 87 7.28 -9.14 0.03
C ASP A 87 7.53 -9.87 1.35
N LEU A 88 6.87 -11.02 1.53
CA LEU A 88 7.06 -11.88 2.70
C LEU A 88 8.41 -12.60 2.72
N GLN A 89 8.97 -12.91 1.54
CA GLN A 89 10.25 -13.61 1.45
C GLN A 89 11.35 -12.71 1.99
N ARG A 90 11.38 -11.45 1.54
CA ARG A 90 12.35 -10.47 2.03
C ARG A 90 12.22 -10.25 3.54
N ALA A 91 11.00 -10.17 4.06
CA ALA A 91 10.78 -10.04 5.50
C ALA A 91 11.28 -11.26 6.29
N LEU A 92 11.13 -12.47 5.72
CA LEU A 92 11.65 -13.70 6.32
C LEU A 92 13.18 -13.74 6.29
N ASP A 93 13.80 -13.33 5.19
CA ASP A 93 15.26 -13.31 5.00
C ASP A 93 15.93 -12.31 5.94
N ASP A 94 15.32 -11.14 6.15
CA ASP A 94 15.80 -10.11 7.08
C ASP A 94 15.54 -10.47 8.56
N SER A 95 14.77 -11.54 8.83
CA SER A 95 14.36 -11.94 10.18
C SER A 95 15.23 -13.04 10.79
N ALA A 96 15.26 -13.08 12.13
CA ALA A 96 15.87 -14.13 12.91
C ALA A 96 14.84 -14.82 13.83
N PRO A 97 15.13 -16.01 14.40
CA PRO A 97 14.21 -16.68 15.33
C PRO A 97 13.78 -15.84 16.54
N ALA A 98 14.65 -14.92 16.97
CA ALA A 98 14.39 -14.01 18.09
C ALA A 98 13.78 -12.67 17.68
N THR A 99 13.62 -12.41 16.38
CA THR A 99 13.10 -11.16 15.83
C THR A 99 11.70 -11.41 15.29
N PRO A 100 10.64 -11.01 16.03
CA PRO A 100 9.28 -11.20 15.55
C PRO A 100 9.00 -10.38 14.28
N ILE A 101 8.00 -10.81 13.53
CA ILE A 101 7.50 -10.10 12.36
C ILE A 101 6.07 -9.66 12.65
N ILE A 102 5.80 -8.36 12.59
CA ILE A 102 4.52 -7.75 12.93
C ILE A 102 3.85 -7.24 11.66
N PHE A 103 2.65 -7.76 11.36
CA PHE A 103 1.73 -7.10 10.45
C PHE A 103 0.96 -6.00 11.18
N ILE A 104 1.21 -4.77 10.77
CA ILE A 104 0.40 -3.62 11.14
C ILE A 104 -0.78 -3.59 10.18
N LEU A 105 -1.95 -3.93 10.71
CA LEU A 105 -3.18 -4.07 9.94
C LEU A 105 -3.87 -2.71 9.78
N SER A 106 -4.30 -2.42 8.57
CA SER A 106 -5.40 -1.48 8.32
C SER A 106 -6.75 -2.18 8.55
N GLN A 107 -7.81 -1.41 8.75
CA GLN A 107 -9.17 -1.96 8.82
C GLN A 107 -9.48 -2.81 7.58
N GLY A 108 -10.03 -4.01 7.80
CA GLY A 108 -10.40 -4.96 6.74
C GLY A 108 -9.25 -5.80 6.15
N ALA A 109 -7.99 -5.55 6.53
CA ALA A 109 -6.86 -6.35 6.06
C ALA A 109 -6.58 -7.55 6.99
N ASP A 110 -6.52 -8.76 6.42
CA ASP A 110 -6.11 -9.98 7.13
C ASP A 110 -5.03 -10.76 6.33
N PRO A 111 -3.78 -10.84 6.82
CA PRO A 111 -2.70 -11.55 6.14
C PRO A 111 -2.76 -13.07 6.34
N MET A 112 -3.77 -13.62 7.02
CA MET A 112 -3.78 -15.03 7.43
C MET A 112 -3.64 -16.01 6.26
N ASN A 113 -4.44 -15.87 5.21
CA ASN A 113 -4.38 -16.77 4.04
C ASN A 113 -3.03 -16.68 3.31
N LEU A 114 -2.51 -15.46 3.21
CA LEU A 114 -1.22 -15.18 2.59
C LEU A 114 -0.08 -15.83 3.38
N LEU A 115 -0.06 -15.64 4.70
CA LEU A 115 0.96 -16.23 5.57
C LEU A 115 0.85 -17.75 5.66
N GLN A 116 -0.37 -18.31 5.69
CA GLN A 116 -0.58 -19.76 5.70
C GLN A 116 -0.02 -20.41 4.42
N THR A 117 -0.28 -19.81 3.26
CA THR A 117 0.25 -20.27 1.97
C THR A 117 1.78 -20.17 1.95
N PHE A 118 2.32 -19.07 2.48
CA PHE A 118 3.76 -18.83 2.57
C PHE A 118 4.47 -19.80 3.54
N ALA A 119 3.84 -20.17 4.66
CA ALA A 119 4.36 -21.18 5.57
C ALA A 119 4.39 -22.56 4.91
N ASN A 120 3.32 -22.92 4.20
CA ASN A 120 3.24 -24.19 3.47
C ASN A 120 4.31 -24.28 2.38
N SER A 121 4.60 -23.19 1.65
CA SER A 121 5.68 -23.17 0.63
C SER A 121 7.08 -23.37 1.24
N HIS A 122 7.25 -23.08 2.53
CA HIS A 122 8.47 -23.31 3.29
C HIS A 122 8.48 -24.64 4.06
N ASN A 123 7.49 -25.51 3.84
CA ASN A 123 7.29 -26.75 4.60
C ASN A 123 7.24 -26.50 6.12
N LYS A 124 6.59 -25.40 6.53
CA LYS A 124 6.41 -25.03 7.93
C LYS A 124 4.94 -25.11 8.33
N LYS A 125 4.70 -25.65 9.52
CA LYS A 125 3.38 -25.59 10.13
C LYS A 125 3.21 -24.23 10.79
N LEU A 126 2.19 -23.49 10.37
CA LEU A 126 1.77 -22.27 11.04
C LEU A 126 0.74 -22.62 12.11
N GLN A 127 1.04 -22.33 13.38
CA GLN A 127 0.09 -22.41 14.48
C GLN A 127 -0.39 -21.01 14.84
N THR A 128 -1.69 -20.86 15.05
CA THR A 128 -2.32 -19.54 15.22
C THR A 128 -3.15 -19.49 16.49
N VAL A 129 -3.03 -18.39 17.24
CA VAL A 129 -3.93 -18.05 18.35
C VAL A 129 -4.41 -16.62 18.15
N SER A 130 -5.74 -16.43 18.08
CA SER A 130 -6.35 -15.11 18.10
C SER A 130 -6.45 -14.62 19.54
N LEU A 131 -5.80 -13.50 19.84
CA LEU A 131 -5.77 -12.92 21.17
C LEU A 131 -7.11 -12.25 21.46
N GLY A 132 -7.85 -12.86 22.38
CA GLY A 132 -9.07 -12.31 22.98
C GLY A 132 -9.08 -12.57 24.48
N GLN A 133 -10.25 -12.43 25.10
CA GLN A 133 -10.39 -12.71 26.52
C GLN A 133 -10.02 -14.17 26.83
N GLY A 134 -9.07 -14.37 27.76
CA GLY A 134 -8.65 -15.70 28.23
C GLY A 134 -7.68 -16.47 27.33
N GLN A 135 -7.19 -15.91 26.22
CA GLN A 135 -6.32 -16.64 25.28
C GLN A 135 -4.81 -16.57 25.60
N GLY A 136 -4.41 -15.81 26.64
CA GLY A 136 -3.00 -15.59 26.97
C GLY A 136 -2.21 -16.87 27.29
N GLU A 137 -2.80 -17.82 28.01
CA GLU A 137 -2.12 -19.10 28.31
C GLU A 137 -1.94 -19.97 27.05
N ASN A 138 -2.92 -19.97 26.15
CA ASN A 138 -2.84 -20.70 24.89
C ASN A 138 -1.76 -20.08 23.98
N ALA A 139 -1.69 -18.76 23.93
CA ALA A 139 -0.65 -18.03 23.20
C ALA A 139 0.75 -18.43 23.69
N LYS A 140 1.00 -18.42 25.01
CA LYS A 140 2.28 -18.83 25.59
C LYS A 140 2.64 -20.28 25.28
N LYS A 141 1.70 -21.21 25.44
CA LYS A 141 1.90 -22.64 25.14
C LYS A 141 2.22 -22.87 23.66
N MET A 142 1.53 -22.16 22.76
CA MET A 142 1.78 -22.24 21.34
C MET A 142 3.18 -21.73 20.97
N ILE A 143 3.59 -20.57 21.50
CA ILE A 143 4.95 -20.04 21.31
C ILE A 143 6.00 -21.04 21.81
N ASP A 144 5.79 -21.60 23.00
CA ASP A 144 6.70 -22.56 23.61
C ASP A 144 6.79 -23.88 22.81
N THR A 145 5.69 -24.32 22.21
CA THR A 145 5.68 -25.49 21.33
C THR A 145 6.43 -25.21 20.03
N CYS A 146 6.13 -24.09 19.36
CA CYS A 146 6.73 -23.76 18.07
C CYS A 146 8.23 -23.47 18.19
N ARG A 147 8.67 -22.82 19.27
CA ARG A 147 10.10 -22.55 19.49
C ARG A 147 10.90 -23.83 19.76
N ARG A 148 10.27 -24.93 20.17
CA ARG A 148 10.92 -26.24 20.33
C ARG A 148 10.93 -27.04 19.03
N SER A 149 9.83 -27.03 18.26
CA SER A 149 9.74 -27.76 16.99
C SER A 149 10.42 -27.06 15.81
N GLY A 150 10.61 -25.74 15.90
CA GLY A 150 11.08 -24.92 14.78
C GLY A 150 9.97 -24.55 13.78
N ASP A 151 8.71 -24.70 14.18
CA ASP A 151 7.52 -24.27 13.43
C ASP A 151 7.25 -22.77 13.61
N TRP A 152 6.22 -22.25 12.96
CA TRP A 152 5.86 -20.84 13.04
C TRP A 152 4.68 -20.63 13.98
N ALA A 153 4.80 -19.65 14.86
CA ALA A 153 3.74 -19.21 15.77
C ALA A 153 3.16 -17.89 15.28
N MET A 154 1.84 -17.74 15.29
CA MET A 154 1.16 -16.49 14.94
C MET A 154 0.19 -16.07 16.03
N LEU A 155 0.39 -14.86 16.58
CA LEU A 155 -0.60 -14.23 17.44
C LEU A 155 -1.44 -13.25 16.61
N GLN A 156 -2.73 -13.52 16.50
CA GLN A 156 -3.66 -12.67 15.78
C GLN A 156 -4.29 -11.63 16.71
N ASN A 157 -4.61 -10.46 16.15
CA ASN A 157 -5.39 -9.43 16.83
C ASN A 157 -4.82 -8.98 18.18
N CYS A 158 -3.51 -8.76 18.28
CA CYS A 158 -2.84 -8.35 19.53
C CYS A 158 -3.48 -7.10 20.16
N HIS A 159 -3.94 -6.16 19.35
CA HIS A 159 -4.69 -4.97 19.76
C HIS A 159 -5.99 -5.27 20.55
N LEU A 160 -6.56 -6.48 20.48
CA LEU A 160 -7.75 -6.85 21.26
C LEU A 160 -7.42 -7.30 22.68
N SER A 161 -6.14 -7.49 23.03
CA SER A 161 -5.71 -8.02 24.33
C SER A 161 -4.67 -7.13 25.01
N LYS A 162 -5.10 -5.95 25.47
CA LYS A 162 -4.26 -5.01 26.22
C LYS A 162 -3.57 -5.64 27.42
N THR A 163 -4.25 -6.55 28.12
CA THR A 163 -3.72 -7.22 29.32
C THR A 163 -2.61 -8.23 29.01
N PHE A 164 -2.52 -8.74 27.78
CA PHE A 164 -1.45 -9.67 27.38
C PHE A 164 -0.17 -8.97 26.91
N MET A 165 -0.23 -7.69 26.57
CA MET A 165 0.91 -6.96 26.00
C MET A 165 2.19 -6.97 26.88
N PRO A 166 2.12 -6.81 28.22
CA PRO A 166 3.30 -6.97 29.07
C PRO A 166 3.89 -8.39 29.01
N GLU A 167 3.04 -9.40 28.88
CA GLU A 167 3.49 -10.79 28.75
C GLU A 167 4.09 -11.05 27.37
N LEU A 168 3.54 -10.47 26.31
CA LEU A 168 4.16 -10.51 24.98
C LEU A 168 5.57 -9.91 25.00
N GLU A 169 5.78 -8.80 25.71
CA GLU A 169 7.10 -8.21 25.91
C GLU A 169 8.06 -9.20 26.59
N ASN A 170 7.62 -9.86 27.67
CA ASN A 170 8.41 -10.91 28.35
C ASN A 170 8.77 -12.07 27.40
N GLN A 171 7.82 -12.53 26.57
CA GLN A 171 8.06 -13.61 25.62
C GLN A 171 9.12 -13.21 24.58
N VAL A 172 9.05 -11.99 24.04
CA VAL A 172 10.02 -11.49 23.06
C VAL A 172 11.40 -11.28 23.70
N ALA A 173 11.46 -10.73 24.92
CA ALA A 173 12.71 -10.58 25.66
C ALA A 173 13.37 -11.94 25.94
N TYR A 174 12.56 -12.95 26.29
CA TYR A 174 13.04 -14.31 26.46
C TYR A 174 13.61 -14.90 25.17
N LEU A 175 12.95 -14.72 24.03
CA LEU A 175 13.45 -15.19 22.73
C LEU A 175 14.79 -14.55 22.38
N ALA A 176 14.94 -13.24 22.62
CA ALA A 176 16.21 -12.53 22.45
C ALA A 176 17.33 -13.11 23.32
N ALA A 177 17.05 -13.38 24.60
CA ALA A 177 18.01 -13.97 25.53
C ALA A 177 18.43 -15.40 25.13
N GLN A 178 17.55 -16.15 24.48
CA GLN A 178 17.78 -17.56 24.11
C GLN A 178 18.09 -17.77 22.63
N GLN A 179 18.42 -16.71 21.87
CA GLN A 179 18.55 -16.76 20.41
C GLN A 179 19.45 -17.90 19.90
N GLN A 180 20.56 -18.19 20.58
CA GLN A 180 21.49 -19.25 20.19
C GLN A 180 20.92 -20.67 20.34
N GLN A 181 19.91 -20.86 21.19
CA GLN A 181 19.26 -22.15 21.44
C GLN A 181 17.99 -22.34 20.60
N LEU A 182 17.52 -21.29 19.93
CA LEU A 182 16.32 -21.35 19.10
C LEU A 182 16.63 -22.05 17.76
N PRO A 183 15.74 -22.91 17.27
CA PRO A 183 15.84 -23.45 15.92
C PRO A 183 15.90 -22.31 14.90
N ALA A 184 16.88 -22.35 13.99
CA ALA A 184 17.10 -21.29 13.00
C ALA A 184 15.87 -20.98 12.12
N ALA A 185 14.95 -21.95 11.99
CA ALA A 185 13.76 -21.84 11.16
C ALA A 185 12.50 -21.38 11.93
N PHE A 186 12.53 -21.30 13.26
CA PHE A 186 11.42 -20.79 14.07
C PHE A 186 11.15 -19.33 13.72
N ARG A 187 9.88 -18.93 13.66
CA ARG A 187 9.47 -17.53 13.51
C ARG A 187 8.23 -17.24 14.35
N LEU A 188 8.23 -16.05 14.97
CA LEU A 188 7.06 -15.49 15.65
C LEU A 188 6.44 -14.38 14.80
N TRP A 189 5.20 -14.59 14.38
CA TRP A 189 4.40 -13.66 13.61
C TRP A 189 3.34 -13.03 14.52
N LEU A 190 3.09 -11.73 14.33
CA LEU A 190 2.13 -10.97 15.11
C LEU A 190 1.24 -10.18 14.14
N THR A 191 -0.04 -10.00 14.48
CA THR A 191 -0.90 -9.05 13.77
C THR A 191 -1.55 -8.09 14.75
N SER A 192 -1.57 -6.80 14.42
CA SER A 192 -2.17 -5.78 15.26
C SER A 192 -2.58 -4.56 14.47
N MET A 193 -3.71 -3.94 14.82
CA MET A 193 -3.93 -2.53 14.50
C MET A 193 -3.03 -1.65 15.39
N PRO A 194 -2.69 -0.42 14.98
CA PRO A 194 -1.99 0.55 15.83
C PRO A 194 -2.75 0.81 17.14
N THR A 195 -2.06 0.70 18.27
CA THR A 195 -2.60 1.04 19.60
C THR A 195 -1.54 1.76 20.44
N ASP A 196 -1.98 2.53 21.43
CA ASP A 196 -1.14 3.29 22.36
C ASP A 196 -0.48 2.43 23.45
N PHE A 197 -0.96 1.19 23.64
CA PHE A 197 -0.48 0.27 24.66
C PHE A 197 0.33 -0.91 24.10
N PHE A 198 0.53 -0.99 22.78
CA PHE A 198 1.38 -2.03 22.21
C PHE A 198 2.83 -1.85 22.69
N PRO A 199 3.55 -2.90 23.14
CA PRO A 199 4.83 -2.71 23.81
C PRO A 199 5.89 -2.11 22.86
N VAL A 200 6.49 -1.00 23.29
CA VAL A 200 7.55 -0.31 22.53
C VAL A 200 8.74 -1.24 22.31
N PHE A 201 9.11 -2.04 23.31
CA PHE A 201 10.21 -3.00 23.21
C PHE A 201 9.97 -4.01 22.09
N VAL A 202 8.73 -4.53 21.97
CA VAL A 202 8.37 -5.48 20.90
C VAL A 202 8.47 -4.79 19.54
N LEU A 203 7.98 -3.55 19.39
CA LEU A 203 8.07 -2.79 18.13
C LEU A 203 9.52 -2.48 17.72
N GLN A 204 10.39 -2.16 18.69
CA GLN A 204 11.80 -1.87 18.44
C GLN A 204 12.56 -3.12 17.99
N ASN A 205 12.25 -4.28 18.55
CA ASN A 205 12.94 -5.55 18.30
C ASN A 205 12.25 -6.44 17.25
N SER A 206 11.34 -5.89 16.46
CA SER A 206 10.61 -6.62 15.43
C SER A 206 10.75 -5.96 14.05
N ILE A 207 10.51 -6.77 13.01
CA ILE A 207 10.26 -6.30 11.64
C ILE A 207 8.79 -5.88 11.54
N LYS A 208 8.54 -4.72 10.95
CA LYS A 208 7.18 -4.16 10.79
C LYS A 208 6.81 -4.21 9.32
N LEU A 209 5.71 -4.87 9.03
CA LEU A 209 5.12 -4.95 7.70
C LEU A 209 3.77 -4.25 7.74
N THR A 210 3.58 -3.31 6.82
CA THR A 210 2.26 -2.73 6.54
C THR A 210 1.77 -3.34 5.23
N ASN A 211 0.55 -3.88 5.24
CA ASN A 211 -0.16 -4.25 4.01
C ASN A 211 -1.16 -3.14 3.67
N GLU A 212 -0.66 -1.91 3.50
CA GLU A 212 -1.51 -0.81 3.10
C GLU A 212 -1.81 -0.92 1.60
N PRO A 213 -3.06 -0.66 1.17
CA PRO A 213 -3.37 -0.66 -0.25
C PRO A 213 -2.53 0.42 -0.95
N PRO A 214 -1.90 0.10 -2.09
CA PRO A 214 -1.12 1.06 -2.87
C PRO A 214 -1.88 2.36 -3.09
N THR A 215 -1.14 3.47 -3.08
CA THR A 215 -1.73 4.78 -3.31
C THR A 215 -1.57 5.20 -4.78
N GLY A 216 -2.68 5.65 -5.37
CA GLY A 216 -2.75 6.08 -6.75
C GLY A 216 -3.40 5.03 -7.67
N LEU A 217 -4.12 5.53 -8.66
CA LEU A 217 -4.89 4.72 -9.61
C LEU A 217 -4.04 3.64 -10.30
N ARG A 218 -2.84 4.02 -10.78
CA ARG A 218 -1.92 3.09 -11.46
C ARG A 218 -1.47 1.96 -10.53
N ALA A 219 -1.15 2.28 -9.28
CA ALA A 219 -0.63 1.30 -8.32
C ALA A 219 -1.74 0.32 -7.87
N ASN A 220 -2.97 0.81 -7.68
CA ASN A 220 -4.14 -0.05 -7.46
C ASN A 220 -4.40 -0.97 -8.67
N MET A 221 -4.32 -0.45 -9.89
CA MET A 221 -4.47 -1.26 -11.10
C MET A 221 -3.43 -2.38 -11.19
N ILE A 222 -2.16 -2.06 -10.95
CA ILE A 222 -1.08 -3.06 -10.93
C ILE A 222 -1.35 -4.13 -9.87
N ARG A 223 -1.85 -3.75 -8.68
CA ARG A 223 -2.24 -4.71 -7.63
C ARG A 223 -3.33 -5.66 -8.12
N CYS A 224 -4.44 -5.13 -8.62
CA CYS A 224 -5.55 -5.95 -9.13
C CYS A 224 -5.07 -6.92 -10.22
N TYR A 225 -4.18 -6.48 -11.11
CA TYR A 225 -3.60 -7.32 -12.15
C TYR A 225 -2.69 -8.42 -11.62
N ASN A 226 -1.87 -8.14 -10.60
CA ASN A 226 -1.00 -9.13 -9.98
C ASN A 226 -1.78 -10.22 -9.22
N GLU A 227 -3.02 -9.94 -8.81
CA GLU A 227 -3.91 -10.92 -8.17
C GLU A 227 -4.62 -11.85 -9.17
N ILE A 228 -4.73 -11.45 -10.44
CA ILE A 228 -5.40 -12.26 -11.48
C ILE A 228 -4.43 -13.33 -11.98
N LYS A 229 -4.80 -14.60 -11.81
CA LYS A 229 -4.01 -15.71 -12.34
C LYS A 229 -4.25 -15.90 -13.83
N GLU A 230 -3.26 -16.44 -14.54
CA GLU A 230 -3.38 -16.75 -15.97
C GLU A 230 -4.56 -17.70 -16.26
N SER A 231 -4.77 -18.70 -15.41
CA SER A 231 -5.94 -19.59 -15.47
C SER A 231 -7.29 -18.87 -15.35
N GLU A 232 -7.34 -17.71 -14.70
CA GLU A 232 -8.56 -16.91 -14.58
C GLU A 232 -8.82 -16.08 -15.85
N LEU A 233 -7.79 -15.78 -16.63
CA LEU A 233 -7.93 -15.09 -17.93
C LEU A 233 -8.40 -16.03 -19.05
N GLU A 234 -8.23 -17.34 -18.86
CA GLU A 234 -8.52 -18.40 -19.84
C GLU A 234 -9.79 -19.21 -19.51
N ILE A 235 -10.70 -18.63 -18.74
CA ILE A 235 -11.93 -19.32 -18.29
C ILE A 235 -12.98 -19.58 -19.38
N PHE A 236 -12.89 -18.87 -20.51
CA PHE A 236 -13.80 -19.00 -21.65
C PHE A 236 -13.02 -19.55 -22.84
N ALA A 237 -13.56 -20.59 -23.47
CA ALA A 237 -12.97 -21.13 -24.68
C ALA A 237 -13.24 -20.21 -25.88
N ALA A 238 -12.41 -20.34 -26.92
CA ALA A 238 -12.47 -19.46 -28.11
C ALA A 238 -13.78 -19.61 -28.92
N ASP A 239 -14.46 -20.76 -28.78
CA ASP A 239 -15.74 -21.06 -29.39
C ASP A 239 -16.96 -20.56 -28.59
N GLU A 240 -16.76 -20.09 -27.36
CA GLU A 240 -17.82 -19.47 -26.57
C GLU A 240 -18.05 -18.02 -27.01
N THR A 241 -19.21 -17.77 -27.61
CA THR A 241 -19.56 -16.45 -28.16
C THR A 241 -20.87 -15.89 -27.62
N PHE A 242 -20.89 -14.58 -27.43
CA PHE A 242 -22.12 -13.78 -27.40
C PHE A 242 -22.49 -13.34 -28.82
N PRO A 243 -23.73 -12.85 -29.04
CA PRO A 243 -24.16 -12.38 -30.37
C PRO A 243 -23.25 -11.31 -30.99
N GLU A 244 -22.63 -10.46 -30.17
CA GLU A 244 -21.84 -9.31 -30.63
C GLU A 244 -20.32 -9.53 -30.56
N CYS A 245 -19.83 -10.48 -29.75
CA CYS A 245 -18.40 -10.70 -29.54
C CYS A 245 -18.12 -12.06 -28.88
N SER A 246 -16.85 -12.47 -28.81
CA SER A 246 -16.48 -13.66 -28.02
C SER A 246 -16.66 -13.40 -26.51
N LYS A 247 -17.05 -14.44 -25.76
CA LYS A 247 -17.16 -14.34 -24.29
C LYS A 247 -15.81 -13.99 -23.66
N GLU A 248 -14.72 -14.53 -24.21
CA GLU A 248 -13.35 -14.20 -23.81
C GLU A 248 -13.06 -12.69 -23.93
N HIS A 249 -13.38 -12.08 -25.08
CA HIS A 249 -13.16 -10.65 -25.29
C HIS A 249 -14.00 -9.80 -24.34
N ALA A 250 -15.28 -10.13 -24.20
CA ALA A 250 -16.19 -9.46 -23.27
C ALA A 250 -15.66 -9.53 -21.83
N TYR A 251 -15.27 -10.72 -21.38
CA TYR A 251 -14.75 -10.95 -20.04
C TYR A 251 -13.48 -10.16 -19.76
N LYS A 252 -12.46 -10.25 -20.63
CA LYS A 252 -11.18 -9.53 -20.45
C LYS A 252 -11.39 -8.01 -20.40
N LYS A 253 -12.28 -7.48 -21.24
CA LYS A 253 -12.64 -6.05 -21.25
C LYS A 253 -13.35 -5.62 -19.97
N MET A 254 -14.31 -6.42 -19.48
CA MET A 254 -15.03 -6.12 -18.25
C MET A 254 -14.16 -6.31 -17.01
N LEU A 255 -13.25 -7.28 -17.01
CA LEU A 255 -12.29 -7.48 -15.93
C LEU A 255 -11.37 -6.27 -15.80
N TYR A 256 -10.89 -5.71 -16.91
CA TYR A 256 -10.16 -4.44 -16.91
C TYR A 256 -11.01 -3.29 -16.34
N ALA A 257 -12.25 -3.15 -16.80
CA ALA A 257 -13.16 -2.12 -16.29
C ALA A 257 -13.42 -2.27 -14.79
N LEU A 258 -13.56 -3.50 -14.28
CA LEU A 258 -13.73 -3.81 -12.87
C LEU A 258 -12.48 -3.45 -12.06
N CYS A 259 -11.28 -3.81 -12.54
CA CYS A 259 -10.02 -3.40 -11.91
C CYS A 259 -9.92 -1.87 -11.82
N PHE A 260 -10.27 -1.19 -12.90
CA PHE A 260 -10.26 0.28 -12.97
C PHE A 260 -11.27 0.90 -12.01
N PHE A 261 -12.51 0.40 -12.02
CA PHE A 261 -13.56 0.85 -11.13
C PHE A 261 -13.19 0.66 -9.66
N HIS A 262 -12.73 -0.55 -9.29
CA HIS A 262 -12.26 -0.83 -7.94
C HIS A 262 -11.11 0.11 -7.53
N SER A 263 -10.14 0.34 -8.43
CA SER A 263 -9.04 1.27 -8.20
C SER A 263 -9.49 2.72 -8.00
N VAL A 264 -10.50 3.17 -8.75
CA VAL A 264 -11.12 4.51 -8.60
C VAL A 264 -11.84 4.62 -7.26
N VAL A 265 -12.62 3.61 -6.89
CA VAL A 265 -13.36 3.57 -5.63
C VAL A 265 -12.43 3.66 -4.42
N LEU A 266 -11.32 2.92 -4.44
CA LEU A 266 -10.28 2.97 -3.41
C LEU A 266 -9.63 4.36 -3.30
N GLU A 267 -9.28 4.98 -4.43
CA GLU A 267 -8.71 6.34 -4.42
C GLU A 267 -9.74 7.38 -3.95
N ARG A 268 -11.00 7.22 -4.36
CA ARG A 268 -12.08 8.14 -4.01
C ARG A 268 -12.38 8.14 -2.51
N LYS A 269 -12.15 7.03 -1.80
CA LYS A 269 -12.27 6.94 -0.33
C LYS A 269 -11.42 7.99 0.40
N LYS A 270 -10.28 8.40 -0.18
CA LYS A 270 -9.35 9.36 0.44
C LYS A 270 -9.87 10.80 0.48
N PHE A 271 -10.91 11.11 -0.29
CA PHE A 271 -11.49 12.44 -0.37
C PHE A 271 -12.59 12.68 0.67
N GLY A 272 -12.75 11.76 1.64
CA GLY A 272 -13.71 11.90 2.73
C GLY A 272 -15.12 12.20 2.20
N PRO A 273 -15.81 13.24 2.74
CA PRO A 273 -17.15 13.61 2.30
C PRO A 273 -17.29 14.00 0.82
N LEU A 274 -16.22 14.46 0.15
CA LEU A 274 -16.26 14.75 -1.30
C LEU A 274 -16.24 13.47 -2.13
N GLY A 275 -15.68 12.39 -1.58
CA GLY A 275 -15.68 11.07 -2.19
C GLY A 275 -17.00 10.34 -1.96
N TRP A 276 -17.37 10.21 -0.68
CA TRP A 276 -18.51 9.44 -0.18
C TRP A 276 -19.19 10.13 1.00
N ASN A 277 -20.52 10.20 0.99
CA ASN A 277 -21.30 10.76 2.10
C ASN A 277 -21.20 9.90 3.37
N VAL A 278 -21.11 8.58 3.20
CA VAL A 278 -20.91 7.59 4.26
C VAL A 278 -19.72 6.73 3.86
N LEU A 279 -18.75 6.58 4.76
CA LEU A 279 -17.55 5.79 4.49
C LEU A 279 -17.91 4.30 4.46
N TYR A 280 -17.76 3.69 3.29
CA TYR A 280 -17.73 2.23 3.14
C TYR A 280 -16.29 1.74 3.09
N GLU A 281 -16.01 0.62 3.75
CA GLU A 281 -14.68 0.02 3.81
C GLU A 281 -14.43 -0.94 2.63
N TRP A 282 -14.36 -0.35 1.44
CA TRP A 282 -13.96 -1.07 0.23
C TRP A 282 -12.63 -1.78 0.46
N ASN A 283 -12.61 -3.09 0.24
CA ASN A 283 -11.45 -3.95 0.44
C ASN A 283 -11.36 -5.01 -0.67
N ASP A 284 -10.32 -5.86 -0.61
CA ASP A 284 -10.07 -6.84 -1.67
C ASP A 284 -11.18 -7.90 -1.78
N THR A 285 -11.93 -8.17 -0.70
CA THR A 285 -13.07 -9.10 -0.73
C THR A 285 -14.14 -8.62 -1.71
N ASP A 286 -14.44 -7.31 -1.73
CA ASP A 286 -15.41 -6.73 -2.66
C ASP A 286 -14.97 -6.97 -4.13
N PHE A 287 -13.67 -6.82 -4.41
CA PHE A 287 -13.12 -7.09 -5.74
C PHE A 287 -13.20 -8.57 -6.11
N HIS A 288 -12.82 -9.47 -5.20
CA HIS A 288 -12.87 -10.92 -5.42
C HIS A 288 -14.29 -11.41 -5.69
N VAL A 289 -15.26 -10.96 -4.89
CA VAL A 289 -16.68 -11.30 -5.06
C VAL A 289 -17.21 -10.74 -6.38
N SER A 290 -16.90 -9.48 -6.71
CA SER A 290 -17.31 -8.87 -7.99
C SER A 290 -16.75 -9.63 -9.19
N LYS A 291 -15.48 -10.08 -9.12
CA LYS A 291 -14.86 -10.91 -10.16
C LYS A 291 -15.58 -12.25 -10.30
N GLN A 292 -15.93 -12.91 -9.20
CA GLN A 292 -16.67 -14.18 -9.22
C GLN A 292 -18.06 -14.02 -9.84
N TRP A 293 -18.79 -12.97 -9.49
CA TRP A 293 -20.10 -12.66 -10.08
C TRP A 293 -19.99 -12.37 -11.57
N LEU A 294 -19.01 -11.57 -11.99
CA LEU A 294 -18.74 -11.33 -13.41
C LEU A 294 -18.53 -12.64 -14.18
N GLN A 295 -17.74 -13.56 -13.63
CA GLN A 295 -17.52 -14.88 -14.24
C GLN A 295 -18.81 -15.70 -14.32
N LEU A 296 -19.59 -15.74 -13.23
CA LEU A 296 -20.84 -16.49 -13.16
C LEU A 296 -21.86 -16.00 -14.19
N PHE A 297 -22.11 -14.69 -14.23
CA PHE A 297 -23.08 -14.09 -15.14
C PHE A 297 -22.72 -14.32 -16.61
N LEU A 298 -21.44 -14.16 -16.98
CA LEU A 298 -21.03 -14.39 -18.37
C LEU A 298 -21.06 -15.87 -18.75
N LYS A 299 -20.90 -16.79 -17.80
CA LYS A 299 -21.07 -18.24 -18.04
C LYS A 299 -22.53 -18.62 -18.30
N GLU A 300 -23.44 -18.17 -17.43
CA GLU A 300 -24.85 -18.58 -17.47
C GLU A 300 -25.66 -17.93 -18.59
N GLN A 301 -25.29 -16.72 -19.00
CA GLN A 301 -26.08 -15.96 -19.95
C GLN A 301 -25.64 -16.19 -21.40
N GLY A 302 -26.60 -16.04 -22.32
CA GLY A 302 -26.39 -16.11 -23.77
C GLY A 302 -26.01 -14.76 -24.41
N ALA A 303 -26.05 -13.67 -23.64
CA ALA A 303 -25.63 -12.33 -24.02
C ALA A 303 -25.04 -11.63 -22.78
N VAL A 304 -24.38 -10.48 -22.98
CA VAL A 304 -23.86 -9.70 -21.84
C VAL A 304 -25.03 -9.13 -21.02
N PRO A 305 -25.17 -9.49 -19.74
CA PRO A 305 -26.30 -9.06 -18.92
C PRO A 305 -26.02 -7.72 -18.25
N TRP A 306 -26.04 -6.63 -19.02
CA TRP A 306 -25.67 -5.29 -18.55
C TRP A 306 -26.45 -4.84 -17.30
N GLU A 307 -27.77 -5.03 -17.27
CA GLU A 307 -28.61 -4.65 -16.13
C GLU A 307 -28.31 -5.43 -14.84
N SER A 308 -27.74 -6.63 -14.94
CA SER A 308 -27.36 -7.42 -13.76
C SER A 308 -25.93 -7.15 -13.30
N LEU A 309 -25.11 -6.55 -14.17
CA LEU A 309 -23.71 -6.22 -13.91
C LEU A 309 -23.52 -4.80 -13.37
N GLU A 310 -24.43 -3.88 -13.70
CA GLU A 310 -24.48 -2.51 -13.13
C GLU A 310 -24.96 -2.51 -11.68
#